data_AF-A0A239Z331-F1
#
_entry.id   AF-A0A239Z331-F1
#
_cell.length_a   1.000
_cell.length_b   1.000
_cell.length_c   1.000
_cell.angle_alpha   90.00
_cell.angle_beta   90.00
_cell.angle_gamma   90.00
#
_symmetry.space_group_name_H-M   'P 1'
#
loop_
_entity.id
_entity.type
_entity.pdbx_description
1 polymer ?
#
loop_
_entity_poly.entity_id
_entity_poly.type
_entity_poly.pdbx_seq_one_letter_code
_entity_poly.pdbx_strand_id
1 'polypeptide(L)'
;MDAMKKYLGEDMPAYQEEEAEQRWGDTPEWAQSQKKLAQMGEGDFKRLQEEQDALAADLIAARDSGVDPGSEEAEALVERHRASIAQWYEVTPARQLILARMYVDDARFHEAYGGAQDYLLELVTAHAAAEGVDVGNPQWD
;
A
#
# COMPACT_ATOMS: atom_id res chain seq x y z
N MET A 1 -8.18 -19.62 0.30
CA MET A 1 -6.94 -20.03 0.98
C MET A 1 -5.85 -20.45 -0.01
N ASP A 2 -6.00 -21.53 -0.79
CA ASP A 2 -4.92 -22.00 -1.69
C ASP A 2 -4.51 -21.01 -2.79
N ALA A 3 -5.48 -20.34 -3.41
CA ALA A 3 -5.19 -19.31 -4.42
C ALA A 3 -4.46 -18.09 -3.82
N MET A 4 -4.85 -17.65 -2.63
CA MET A 4 -4.19 -16.53 -1.93
C MET A 4 -2.74 -16.86 -1.63
N LYS A 5 -2.46 -18.06 -1.10
CA LYS A 5 -1.09 -18.52 -0.85
C LYS A 5 -0.23 -18.63 -2.12
N LYS A 6 -0.84 -19.09 -3.21
CA LYS A 6 -0.18 -19.25 -4.51
C LYS A 6 0.31 -17.92 -5.10
N TYR A 7 -0.44 -16.84 -4.93
CA TYR A 7 -0.13 -15.55 -5.57
C TYR A 7 0.42 -14.49 -4.61
N LEU A 8 0.12 -14.57 -3.30
CA LEU A 8 0.60 -13.59 -2.31
C LEU A 8 1.67 -14.17 -1.37
N GLY A 9 2.07 -15.43 -1.55
CA GLY A 9 3.08 -16.12 -0.74
C GLY A 9 2.48 -17.06 0.33
N GLU A 10 3.20 -18.12 0.68
CA GLU A 10 2.69 -19.14 1.63
C GLU A 10 2.69 -18.67 3.09
N ASP A 11 3.64 -17.80 3.47
CA ASP A 11 3.84 -17.31 4.85
C ASP A 11 3.17 -15.95 5.13
N MET A 12 2.96 -15.12 4.09
CA MET A 12 2.28 -13.82 4.20
C MET A 12 0.87 -13.92 4.81
N PRO A 13 -0.04 -14.77 4.31
CA PRO A 13 -1.45 -14.68 4.72
C PRO A 13 -1.73 -15.16 6.15
N ALA A 14 -1.07 -16.22 6.63
CA ALA A 14 -1.42 -16.79 7.94
C ALA A 14 -0.81 -16.00 9.12
N TYR A 15 0.44 -15.54 8.97
CA TYR A 15 1.12 -14.78 10.02
C TYR A 15 0.62 -13.34 10.10
N GLN A 16 0.28 -12.74 8.96
CA GLN A 16 -0.25 -11.38 8.93
C GLN A 16 -1.67 -11.32 9.45
N GLU A 17 -2.51 -12.33 9.23
CA GLU A 17 -3.91 -12.28 9.65
C GLU A 17 -4.03 -12.18 11.19
N GLU A 18 -3.29 -12.99 11.96
CA GLU A 18 -3.34 -12.94 13.44
C GLU A 18 -2.71 -11.67 14.04
N GLU A 19 -1.58 -11.19 13.52
CA GLU A 19 -0.96 -9.94 14.02
C GLU A 19 -1.75 -8.69 13.59
N ALA A 20 -2.26 -8.69 12.36
CA ALA A 20 -3.06 -7.58 11.83
C ALA A 20 -4.44 -7.53 12.52
N GLU A 21 -5.05 -8.69 12.81
CA GLU A 21 -6.27 -8.75 13.62
C GLU A 21 -6.04 -8.22 15.04
N GLN A 22 -4.90 -8.54 15.67
CA GLN A 22 -4.58 -7.97 16.99
C GLN A 22 -4.40 -6.44 16.97
N ARG A 23 -3.87 -5.90 15.87
CA ARG A 23 -3.54 -4.47 15.77
C ARG A 23 -4.68 -3.62 15.21
N TRP A 24 -5.52 -4.19 14.34
CA TRP A 24 -6.57 -3.48 13.61
C TRP A 24 -7.92 -4.20 13.59
N GLY A 25 -8.07 -5.33 14.29
CA GLY A 25 -9.29 -6.14 14.30
C GLY A 25 -10.56 -5.38 14.67
N ASP A 26 -10.42 -4.35 15.51
CA ASP A 26 -11.50 -3.48 15.96
C ASP A 26 -11.80 -2.31 15.01
N THR A 27 -11.09 -2.18 13.88
CA THR A 27 -11.30 -1.08 12.92
C THR A 27 -12.35 -1.41 11.86
N PRO A 28 -13.16 -0.42 11.41
CA PRO A 28 -14.09 -0.60 10.30
C PRO A 28 -13.39 -1.00 8.98
N GLU A 29 -12.15 -0.56 8.77
CA GLU A 29 -11.33 -0.86 7.59
C GLU A 29 -10.93 -2.35 7.56
N TRP A 30 -10.62 -2.93 8.71
CA TRP A 30 -10.34 -4.36 8.83
C TRP A 30 -11.57 -5.19 8.45
N ALA A 31 -12.73 -4.88 9.01
CA ALA A 31 -13.97 -5.58 8.69
C ALA A 31 -14.34 -5.50 7.19
N GLN A 32 -14.13 -4.34 6.56
CA GLN A 32 -14.34 -4.18 5.11
C GLN A 32 -13.35 -5.01 4.28
N SER A 33 -12.07 -4.97 4.64
CA SER A 33 -11.01 -5.73 3.98
C SER A 33 -11.30 -7.23 4.05
N GLN A 34 -11.66 -7.74 5.22
CA GLN A 34 -12.01 -9.15 5.43
C GLN A 34 -13.22 -9.58 4.60
N LYS A 35 -14.27 -8.74 4.57
CA LYS A 35 -15.46 -9.01 3.73
C LYS A 35 -15.09 -9.07 2.24
N LYS A 36 -14.20 -8.19 1.78
CA LYS A 36 -13.77 -8.17 0.37
C LYS A 36 -12.86 -9.35 0.04
N LEU A 37 -11.92 -9.67 0.93
CA LEU A 37 -11.05 -10.83 0.83
C LEU A 37 -11.86 -12.14 0.71
N ALA A 38 -12.93 -12.28 1.48
CA ALA A 38 -13.83 -13.44 1.44
C ALA A 38 -14.58 -13.60 0.10
N GLN A 39 -14.65 -12.54 -0.73
CA GLN A 39 -15.30 -12.55 -2.03
C GLN A 39 -14.32 -12.69 -3.20
N MET A 40 -13.01 -12.60 -2.95
CA MET A 40 -11.99 -12.66 -3.99
C MET A 40 -11.76 -14.08 -4.51
N GLY A 41 -11.64 -14.19 -5.83
CA GLY A 41 -11.29 -15.44 -6.52
C GLY A 41 -9.81 -15.50 -6.92
N GLU A 42 -9.41 -16.62 -7.52
CA GLU A 42 -8.02 -16.82 -8.00
C GLU A 42 -7.55 -15.73 -8.96
N GLY A 43 -8.43 -15.28 -9.87
CA GLY A 43 -8.13 -14.20 -10.81
C GLY A 43 -7.90 -12.85 -10.12
N ASP A 44 -8.56 -12.58 -9.00
CA ASP A 44 -8.36 -11.36 -8.23
C ASP A 44 -7.00 -11.38 -7.52
N PHE A 45 -6.64 -12.51 -6.90
CA PHE A 45 -5.34 -12.67 -6.24
C PHE A 45 -4.19 -12.54 -7.24
N LYS A 46 -4.33 -13.14 -8.42
CA LYS A 46 -3.34 -12.98 -9.49
C LYS A 46 -3.21 -11.52 -9.92
N ARG A 47 -4.33 -10.82 -10.14
CA ARG A 47 -4.34 -9.42 -10.54
C ARG A 47 -3.70 -8.53 -9.47
N LEU A 48 -4.01 -8.75 -8.19
CA LEU A 48 -3.39 -8.02 -7.07
C LEU A 48 -1.87 -8.19 -7.05
N GLN A 49 -1.37 -9.42 -7.25
CA GLN A 49 0.07 -9.66 -7.35
C GLN A 49 0.68 -8.90 -8.54
N GLU A 50 0.10 -9.02 -9.73
CA GLU A 50 0.60 -8.35 -10.94
C GLU A 50 0.58 -6.81 -10.79
N GLU A 51 -0.47 -6.25 -10.18
CA GLU A 51 -0.58 -4.81 -9.89
C GLU A 51 0.49 -4.34 -8.90
N GLN A 52 0.76 -5.13 -7.85
CA GLN A 52 1.79 -4.82 -6.86
C GLN A 52 3.20 -4.92 -7.44
N ASP A 53 3.51 -5.99 -8.18
CA ASP A 53 4.82 -6.19 -8.81
C ASP A 53 5.11 -5.07 -9.82
N ALA A 54 4.11 -4.68 -10.62
CA ALA A 54 4.24 -3.57 -11.57
C ALA A 54 4.47 -2.23 -10.85
N LEU A 55 3.73 -1.95 -9.77
CA LEU A 55 3.92 -0.73 -8.99
C LEU A 55 5.31 -0.67 -8.36
N ALA A 56 5.79 -1.78 -7.79
CA ALA A 56 7.12 -1.85 -7.20
C ALA A 56 8.22 -1.62 -8.24
N ALA A 57 8.13 -2.27 -9.41
CA ALA A 57 9.07 -2.08 -10.50
C ALA A 57 9.10 -0.62 -11.02
N ASP A 58 7.92 -0.01 -11.19
CA ASP A 58 7.82 1.37 -11.65
C ASP A 58 8.35 2.36 -10.60
N LEU A 59 8.13 2.11 -9.30
CA LEU A 59 8.72 2.91 -8.22
C LEU A 59 10.25 2.86 -8.23
N ILE A 60 10.84 1.68 -8.42
CA ILE A 60 12.29 1.50 -8.55
C ILE A 60 12.81 2.25 -9.78
N ALA A 61 12.14 2.11 -10.94
CA ALA A 61 12.55 2.77 -12.17
C ALA A 61 12.49 4.30 -12.05
N ALA A 62 11.44 4.84 -11.44
CA ALA A 62 11.28 6.27 -11.21
C ALA A 62 12.34 6.80 -10.24
N ARG A 63 12.62 6.07 -9.15
CA ARG A 63 13.70 6.40 -8.20
C ARG A 63 15.05 6.45 -8.92
N ASP A 64 15.38 5.41 -9.67
CA ASP A 64 16.69 5.27 -10.32
C ASP A 64 16.87 6.28 -11.47
N SER A 65 15.75 6.74 -12.05
CA SER A 65 15.71 7.80 -13.08
C SER A 65 15.67 9.22 -12.49
N GLY A 66 15.57 9.36 -11.16
CA GLY A 66 15.55 10.64 -10.45
C GLY A 66 14.27 11.45 -10.66
N VAL A 67 13.11 10.78 -10.72
CA VAL A 67 11.81 11.46 -10.77
C VAL A 67 11.59 12.26 -9.49
N ASP A 68 11.33 13.56 -9.64
CA ASP A 68 11.14 14.46 -8.51
C ASP A 68 9.75 14.31 -7.86
N PRO A 69 9.65 14.38 -6.53
CA PRO A 69 8.36 14.48 -5.85
C PRO A 69 7.55 15.69 -6.32
N GLY A 70 6.25 15.51 -6.54
CA GLY A 70 5.35 16.54 -7.07
C GLY A 70 5.40 16.75 -8.59
N SER A 71 6.14 15.91 -9.32
CA SER A 71 6.00 15.80 -10.78
C SER A 71 4.75 15.01 -11.17
N GLU A 72 4.26 15.17 -12.40
CA GLU A 72 3.11 14.40 -12.92
C GLU A 72 3.35 12.88 -12.87
N GLU A 73 4.61 12.46 -13.08
CA GLU A 73 5.00 11.04 -13.00
C GLU A 73 4.94 10.51 -11.55
N ALA A 74 5.45 11.30 -10.59
CA ALA A 74 5.33 10.99 -9.17
C ALA A 74 3.87 10.92 -8.71
N GLU A 75 3.03 11.88 -9.13
CA GLU A 75 1.61 11.90 -8.82
C GLU A 75 0.90 10.64 -9.32
N ALA A 76 1.19 10.21 -10.55
CA ALA A 76 0.63 8.98 -11.11
C ALA A 76 0.99 7.74 -10.27
N LEU A 77 2.22 7.66 -9.75
CA LEU A 77 2.65 6.57 -8.87
C LEU A 77 1.93 6.61 -7.51
N VAL A 78 1.80 7.80 -6.91
CA VAL A 78 1.08 7.99 -5.64
C VAL A 78 -0.39 7.62 -5.78
N GLU A 79 -1.04 8.03 -6.87
CA GLU A 79 -2.44 7.71 -7.15
C GLU A 79 -2.65 6.22 -7.40
N ARG A 80 -1.75 5.57 -8.15
CA ARG A 80 -1.79 4.11 -8.32
C ARG A 80 -1.63 3.37 -7.01
N HIS A 81 -0.71 3.83 -6.16
CA HIS A 81 -0.54 3.28 -4.82
C HIS A 81 -1.80 3.48 -3.96
N ARG A 82 -2.41 4.68 -3.98
CA ARG A 82 -3.66 4.93 -3.26
C ARG A 82 -4.77 4.03 -3.77
N ALA A 83 -4.87 3.85 -5.08
CA ALA A 83 -5.87 3.01 -5.72
C ALA A 83 -5.71 1.53 -5.35
N SER A 84 -4.49 1.01 -5.21
CA SER A 84 -4.27 -0.37 -4.80
C SER A 84 -4.75 -0.63 -3.36
N ILE A 85 -4.54 0.33 -2.44
CA ILE A 85 -5.09 0.25 -1.09
C ILE A 85 -6.59 0.50 -1.09
N ALA A 86 -7.07 1.45 -1.92
CA ALA A 86 -8.49 1.80 -2.04
C ALA A 86 -9.36 0.64 -2.56
N GLN A 87 -8.73 -0.42 -3.09
CA GLN A 87 -9.44 -1.66 -3.35
C GLN A 87 -10.01 -2.24 -2.06
N TRP A 88 -9.44 -2.06 -0.88
CA TRP A 88 -9.90 -2.72 0.35
C TRP A 88 -10.93 -1.88 1.12
N TYR A 89 -10.70 -0.58 1.22
CA TYR A 89 -11.55 0.41 1.89
C TYR A 89 -11.22 1.82 1.37
N GLU A 90 -12.00 2.83 1.71
CA GLU A 90 -11.72 4.21 1.26
C GLU A 90 -10.48 4.80 1.94
N VAL A 91 -9.55 5.32 1.12
CA VAL A 91 -8.26 5.86 1.58
C VAL A 91 -8.13 7.32 1.19
N THR A 92 -8.05 8.19 2.19
CA THR A 92 -7.74 9.62 2.02
C THR A 92 -6.21 9.81 1.84
N PRO A 93 -5.75 10.96 1.31
CA PRO A 93 -4.32 11.27 1.26
C PRO A 93 -3.63 11.19 2.64
N ALA A 94 -4.33 11.58 3.71
CA ALA A 94 -3.81 11.51 5.08
C ALA A 94 -3.64 10.06 5.57
N ARG A 95 -4.62 9.18 5.33
CA ARG A 95 -4.50 7.74 5.62
C ARG A 95 -3.38 7.10 4.82
N GLN A 96 -3.26 7.45 3.54
CA GLN A 96 -2.18 6.95 2.68
C GLN A 96 -0.80 7.31 3.25
N LEU A 97 -0.63 8.55 3.74
CA LEU A 97 0.62 8.97 4.37
C LEU A 97 0.92 8.19 5.66
N ILE A 98 -0.08 7.96 6.50
CA ILE A 98 0.09 7.17 7.73
C ILE A 98 0.54 5.73 7.40
N LEU A 99 -0.08 5.12 6.39
CA LEU A 99 0.29 3.79 5.91
C LEU A 99 1.71 3.76 5.33
N ALA A 100 2.06 4.73 4.47
CA ALA A 100 3.39 4.81 3.88
C ALA A 100 4.51 4.93 4.94
N ARG A 101 4.26 5.65 6.04
CA ARG A 101 5.20 5.71 7.19
C ARG A 101 5.38 4.35 7.84
N MET A 102 4.28 3.64 8.08
CA MET A 102 4.31 2.31 8.67
C MET A 102 5.08 1.32 7.79
N TYR A 103 4.97 1.43 6.45
CA TYR A 103 5.69 0.56 5.52
C TYR A 103 7.21 0.74 5.59
N VAL A 104 7.70 1.94 5.90
CA VAL A 104 9.13 2.19 6.11
C VAL A 104 9.63 1.54 7.41
N ASP A 105 8.79 1.54 8.46
CA ASP A 105 9.15 0.97 9.76
C ASP A 105 9.15 -0.58 9.79
N ASP A 106 8.57 -1.23 8.77
CA ASP A 106 8.40 -2.68 8.71
C ASP A 106 9.16 -3.30 7.53
N ALA A 107 10.23 -4.04 7.84
CA ALA A 107 11.11 -4.67 6.87
C ALA A 107 10.41 -5.62 5.88
N ARG A 108 9.20 -6.12 6.18
CA ARG A 108 8.42 -6.95 5.25
C ARG A 108 7.98 -6.15 4.02
N PHE A 109 7.65 -4.88 4.20
CA PHE A 109 7.29 -4.00 3.08
C PHE A 109 8.51 -3.59 2.25
N HIS A 110 9.72 -3.69 2.80
CA HIS A 110 10.94 -3.49 2.03
C HIS A 110 11.05 -4.50 0.87
N GLU A 111 10.72 -5.77 1.13
CA GLU A 111 10.68 -6.79 0.09
C GLU A 111 9.55 -6.52 -0.91
N ALA A 112 8.35 -6.16 -0.43
CA ALA A 112 7.18 -5.89 -1.27
C ALA A 112 7.38 -4.73 -2.26
N TYR A 113 8.16 -3.70 -1.89
CA TYR A 113 8.46 -2.55 -2.76
C TYR A 113 9.87 -2.61 -3.37
N GLY A 114 10.59 -3.73 -3.24
CA GLY A 114 11.96 -3.89 -3.75
C GLY A 114 12.94 -2.80 -3.27
N GLY A 115 12.79 -2.37 -2.02
CA GLY A 115 13.60 -1.34 -1.40
C GLY A 115 13.21 0.11 -1.73
N ALA A 116 12.11 0.34 -2.45
CA ALA A 116 11.63 1.67 -2.81
C ALA A 116 10.64 2.30 -1.81
N GLN A 117 10.41 1.69 -0.63
CA GLN A 117 9.47 2.19 0.39
C GLN A 117 9.78 3.62 0.88
N ASP A 118 11.07 3.97 1.05
CA ASP A 118 11.46 5.31 1.49
C ASP A 118 11.13 6.36 0.41
N TYR A 119 11.42 6.01 -0.85
CA TYR A 119 11.08 6.85 -2.00
C TYR A 119 9.56 7.00 -2.15
N LEU A 120 8.80 5.92 -1.99
CA LEU A 120 7.34 5.98 -1.96
C LEU A 120 6.83 6.93 -0.86
N LEU A 121 7.41 6.88 0.34
CA LEU A 121 7.06 7.80 1.43
C LEU A 121 7.34 9.26 1.04
N GLU A 122 8.46 9.55 0.38
CA GLU A 122 8.77 10.90 -0.11
C GLU A 122 7.70 11.40 -1.10
N LEU A 123 7.34 10.58 -2.08
CA LEU A 123 6.30 10.93 -3.07
C LEU A 123 4.94 11.16 -2.42
N VAL A 124 4.50 10.24 -1.54
CA VAL A 124 3.23 10.34 -0.82
C VAL A 124 3.22 11.57 0.09
N THR A 125 4.33 11.89 0.75
CA THR A 125 4.44 13.08 1.61
C THR A 125 4.29 14.36 0.81
N ALA A 126 4.96 14.47 -0.34
CA ALA A 126 4.85 15.65 -1.21
C ALA A 126 3.42 15.82 -1.75
N HIS A 127 2.80 14.73 -2.21
CA HIS A 127 1.43 14.76 -2.71
C HIS A 127 0.41 15.09 -1.60
N ALA A 128 0.53 14.48 -0.42
CA ALA A 128 -0.34 14.80 0.72
C ALA A 128 -0.23 16.28 1.13
N ALA A 129 0.98 16.85 1.13
CA ALA A 129 1.18 18.28 1.39
C ALA A 129 0.50 19.15 0.33
N ALA A 130 0.57 18.77 -0.95
CA ALA A 130 -0.10 19.48 -2.05
C ALA A 130 -1.65 19.44 -1.91
N GLU A 131 -2.19 18.33 -1.42
CA GLU A 131 -3.62 18.14 -1.10
C GLU A 131 -4.05 18.83 0.22
N GLY A 132 -3.15 19.54 0.90
CA GLY A 132 -3.44 20.30 2.12
C GLY A 132 -3.45 19.48 3.41
N VAL A 133 -2.90 18.26 3.40
CA VAL A 133 -2.73 17.45 4.61
C VAL A 133 -1.64 18.05 5.51
N ASP A 134 -1.89 18.12 6.82
CA ASP A 134 -0.83 18.35 7.80
C ASP A 134 0.09 17.12 7.86
N VAL A 135 1.17 17.15 7.09
CA VAL A 135 2.14 16.06 7.06
C VAL A 135 2.87 15.88 8.40
N GLY A 136 2.92 16.88 9.28
CA GLY A 136 3.53 16.74 10.60
C GLY A 136 2.67 15.89 11.54
N ASN A 137 1.35 15.98 11.40
CA ASN A 137 0.38 15.28 12.23
C ASN A 137 -0.83 14.80 11.39
N PRO A 138 -0.63 13.86 10.44
CA PRO A 138 -1.71 13.39 9.60
C PRO A 138 -2.74 12.66 10.46
N GLN A 139 -4.02 12.91 10.20
CA GLN A 139 -5.12 12.27 10.91
C GLN A 139 -5.66 11.10 10.10
N TRP A 140 -6.07 10.04 10.81
CA TRP A 140 -6.71 8.88 10.19
C TRP A 140 -8.17 9.16 9.82
N ASP A 141 -8.81 10.18 10.40
CA ASP A 141 -10.23 10.47 10.21
C ASP A 141 -10.59 10.96 8.79
#